data_AF-A0A948WVW0-F1
#
_entry.id   AF-A0A948WVW0-F1
#
_cell.length_a   1.000
_cell.length_b   1.000
_cell.length_c   1.000
_cell.angle_alpha   90.00
_cell.angle_beta   90.00
_cell.angle_gamma   90.00
#
_symmetry.space_group_name_H-M   'P 1'
#
loop_
_entity.id
_entity.type
_entity.pdbx_description
1 polymer ?
#
loop_
_entity_poly.entity_id
_entity_poly.type
_entity_poly.pdbx_seq_one_letter_code
_entity_poly.pdbx_strand_id
1 'polypeptide(L)'
;MEHPENNEEYKGLTVNQGVEQPSIVNPYINLRSRPKRRQFSVGEYVEGIVKGDITMLSRAVTLVESIKPEHQAIAQEVIEKCLPYSGNSVRVGISGVPGAGKSTSIDVFGLHVLEEKGGKLAVLAIDPSSERSKGSILGDKTRMEKLSVHPKSFIRPSPSAGSLGGVARKTRETIILCEAAGFDKIFVETVGVGQSETAVHSMVDFFLLIQLAGTGDELQGIKRGIMEMADGIVINKADGNNIEKAKLAAAHFRNALHLFPAPESGWTPQVLTYSGFYNIGIKEIWDMVYGYIDFVKKNGYFDYRRNEQAKYWMYETINEHLRDSFYQDPLIADMLEIKEKEVLNGQATSFTAAKKLLDVYFNQLKK
;
A
#
# COMPACT_ATOMS: atom_id res chain seq x y z
N MET A 1 19.94 19.70 -34.15
CA MET A 1 21.12 20.49 -33.73
C MET A 1 22.31 19.81 -34.37
N GLU A 2 22.99 20.49 -35.31
CA GLU A 2 24.19 19.95 -35.93
C GLU A 2 25.29 19.83 -34.86
N HIS A 3 25.75 18.61 -34.62
CA HIS A 3 26.84 18.34 -33.70
C HIS A 3 28.17 18.83 -34.32
N PRO A 4 29.07 19.43 -33.52
CA PRO A 4 30.34 20.00 -34.00
C PRO A 4 31.29 18.98 -34.67
N GLU A 5 31.00 17.69 -34.55
CA GLU A 5 31.77 16.57 -35.13
C GLU A 5 31.45 16.30 -36.61
N ASN A 6 30.43 16.95 -37.19
CA ASN A 6 30.09 16.86 -38.62
C ASN A 6 30.81 17.90 -39.50
N ASN A 7 31.83 18.58 -38.97
CA ASN A 7 32.63 19.56 -39.70
C ASN A 7 33.69 18.86 -40.59
N GLU A 8 33.82 19.27 -41.86
CA GLU A 8 34.72 18.67 -42.87
C GLU A 8 36.21 18.64 -42.48
N GLU A 9 36.60 19.40 -41.44
CA GLU A 9 37.96 19.39 -40.90
C GLU A 9 38.34 18.09 -40.16
N TYR A 10 37.37 17.28 -39.73
CA TYR A 10 37.59 16.02 -39.00
C TYR A 10 37.50 14.78 -39.91
N LYS A 11 38.45 14.61 -40.84
CA LYS A 11 38.50 13.51 -41.83
C LYS A 11 38.57 12.07 -41.27
N GLY A 12 38.67 11.88 -39.95
CA GLY A 12 38.87 10.57 -39.30
C GLY A 12 37.62 9.93 -38.69
N LEU A 13 36.48 10.62 -38.63
CA LEU A 13 35.26 10.13 -37.97
C LEU A 13 34.06 10.39 -38.87
N THR A 14 33.65 9.37 -39.63
CA THR A 14 32.38 9.38 -40.37
C THR A 14 31.32 8.73 -39.50
N VAL A 15 30.47 9.54 -38.86
CA VAL A 15 29.33 9.03 -38.10
C VAL A 15 28.18 8.77 -39.08
N ASN A 16 27.83 7.50 -39.27
CA ASN A 16 26.64 7.13 -40.04
C ASN A 16 25.38 7.65 -39.33
N GLN A 17 24.43 8.24 -40.08
CA GLN A 17 23.13 8.59 -39.51
C GLN A 17 22.48 7.32 -38.95
N GLY A 18 22.07 7.39 -37.67
CA GLY A 18 21.40 6.29 -36.99
C GLY A 18 20.12 5.89 -37.73
N VAL A 19 19.91 4.59 -37.88
CA VAL A 19 18.67 4.05 -38.46
C VAL A 19 17.51 4.35 -37.52
N GLU A 20 16.35 4.77 -38.05
CA GLU A 20 15.15 4.94 -37.24
C GLU A 20 14.84 3.65 -36.47
N GLN A 21 14.60 3.77 -35.16
CA GLN A 21 14.26 2.62 -34.35
C GLN A 21 12.96 1.99 -34.88
N PRO A 22 12.96 0.68 -35.20
CA PRO A 22 11.72 0.02 -35.59
C PRO A 22 10.70 0.09 -34.46
N SER A 23 9.43 0.25 -34.82
CA SER A 23 8.32 0.27 -33.87
C SER A 23 8.39 -0.90 -32.89
N ILE A 24 8.39 -0.58 -31.60
CA ILE A 24 8.34 -1.55 -30.49
C ILE A 24 6.97 -2.28 -30.46
N VAL A 25 5.97 -1.72 -31.15
CA VAL A 25 4.61 -2.26 -31.24
C VAL A 25 4.45 -3.05 -32.53
N ASN A 26 4.04 -4.32 -32.40
CA ASN A 26 3.80 -5.22 -33.54
C ASN A 26 2.71 -4.62 -34.47
N PRO A 27 3.02 -4.33 -35.74
CA PRO A 27 2.10 -3.67 -36.68
C PRO A 27 0.86 -4.50 -37.02
N TYR A 28 0.87 -5.82 -36.73
CA TYR A 28 -0.25 -6.72 -36.96
C TYR A 28 -1.21 -6.85 -35.77
N ILE A 29 -1.01 -6.10 -34.67
CA ILE A 29 -1.89 -6.14 -33.49
C ILE A 29 -3.34 -5.75 -33.83
N ASN A 30 -3.53 -4.83 -34.78
CA ASN A 30 -4.85 -4.33 -35.17
C ASN A 30 -5.61 -5.28 -36.11
N LEU A 31 -4.95 -6.30 -36.66
CA LEU A 31 -5.53 -7.26 -37.61
C LEU A 31 -6.17 -8.48 -36.94
N ARG A 32 -6.00 -8.63 -35.62
CA ARG A 32 -6.70 -9.67 -34.84
C ARG A 32 -7.89 -9.04 -34.13
N SER A 33 -9.10 -9.50 -34.44
CA SER A 33 -10.28 -9.23 -33.62
C SER A 33 -9.97 -9.66 -32.18
N ARG A 34 -9.89 -8.69 -31.27
CA ARG A 34 -9.69 -9.00 -29.85
C ARG A 34 -10.89 -9.84 -29.41
N PRO A 35 -10.69 -11.06 -28.88
CA PRO A 35 -11.80 -11.83 -28.35
C PRO A 35 -12.52 -10.95 -27.32
N LYS A 36 -13.84 -10.74 -27.50
CA LYS A 36 -14.66 -10.01 -26.53
C LYS A 36 -14.47 -10.70 -25.18
N ARG A 37 -13.79 -10.02 -24.25
CA ARG A 37 -13.64 -10.53 -22.88
C ARG A 37 -15.05 -10.71 -22.33
N ARG A 38 -15.36 -11.92 -21.87
CA ARG A 38 -16.61 -12.21 -21.15
C ARG A 38 -16.73 -11.21 -20.00
N GLN A 39 -17.79 -10.41 -20.04
CA GLN A 39 -18.20 -9.58 -18.91
C GLN A 39 -18.89 -10.50 -17.91
N PHE A 40 -18.49 -10.41 -16.65
CA PHE A 40 -19.13 -11.12 -15.56
C PHE A 40 -20.14 -10.20 -14.90
N SER A 41 -21.28 -10.76 -14.53
CA SER A 41 -22.23 -10.13 -13.63
C SER A 41 -21.65 -10.00 -12.22
N VAL A 42 -22.23 -9.11 -11.42
CA VAL A 42 -21.89 -8.97 -9.99
C VAL A 42 -22.06 -10.29 -9.25
N GLY A 43 -23.12 -11.06 -9.55
CA GLY A 43 -23.36 -12.37 -8.95
C GLY A 43 -22.26 -13.38 -9.25
N GLU A 44 -21.78 -13.45 -10.49
CA GLU A 44 -20.67 -14.32 -10.88
C GLU A 44 -19.36 -13.94 -10.17
N TYR A 45 -19.09 -12.63 -10.00
CA TYR A 45 -17.95 -12.17 -9.21
C TYR A 45 -18.04 -12.64 -7.76
N VAL A 46 -19.16 -12.37 -7.09
CA VAL A 46 -19.36 -12.72 -5.68
C VAL A 46 -19.26 -14.23 -5.48
N GLU A 47 -19.94 -15.02 -6.32
CA GLU A 47 -19.91 -16.48 -6.24
C GLU A 47 -18.49 -17.03 -6.41
N GLY A 48 -17.76 -16.54 -7.41
CA GLY A 48 -16.38 -16.96 -7.66
C GLY A 48 -15.44 -16.57 -6.51
N ILE A 49 -15.56 -15.34 -6.00
CA ILE A 49 -14.78 -14.86 -4.86
C ILE A 49 -15.03 -15.75 -3.64
N VAL A 50 -16.29 -15.96 -3.24
CA VAL A 50 -16.65 -16.77 -2.06
C VAL A 50 -16.19 -18.22 -2.20
N LYS A 51 -16.16 -18.77 -3.41
CA LYS A 51 -15.59 -20.11 -3.71
C LYS A 51 -14.06 -20.14 -3.68
N GLY A 52 -13.40 -18.99 -3.52
CA GLY A 52 -11.96 -18.86 -3.47
C GLY A 52 -11.26 -18.88 -4.85
N ASP A 53 -11.97 -18.54 -5.92
CA ASP A 53 -11.39 -18.42 -7.27
C ASP A 53 -10.49 -17.19 -7.36
N ILE A 54 -9.17 -17.43 -7.39
CA ILE A 54 -8.12 -16.41 -7.48
C ILE A 54 -8.24 -15.57 -8.77
N THR A 55 -8.75 -16.15 -9.86
CA THR A 55 -8.96 -15.43 -11.11
C THR A 55 -10.10 -14.43 -10.97
N MET A 56 -11.20 -14.81 -10.32
CA MET A 56 -12.31 -13.90 -10.04
C MET A 56 -11.90 -12.80 -9.07
N LEU A 57 -11.19 -13.16 -7.99
CA LEU A 57 -10.63 -12.19 -7.05
C LEU A 57 -9.74 -11.17 -7.77
N SER A 58 -8.78 -11.64 -8.58
CA SER A 58 -7.85 -10.75 -9.31
C SER A 58 -8.58 -9.78 -10.25
N ARG A 59 -9.66 -10.25 -10.90
CA ARG A 59 -10.47 -9.41 -11.79
C ARG A 59 -11.32 -8.40 -11.02
N ALA A 60 -11.87 -8.78 -9.86
CA ALA A 60 -12.61 -7.87 -9.00
C ALA A 60 -11.69 -6.77 -8.43
N VAL A 61 -10.49 -7.14 -7.96
CA VAL A 61 -9.46 -6.17 -7.55
C VAL A 61 -9.09 -5.22 -8.70
N THR A 62 -9.02 -5.72 -9.94
CA THR A 62 -8.79 -4.87 -11.12
C THR A 62 -9.94 -3.86 -11.34
N LEU A 63 -11.19 -4.22 -11.01
CA LEU A 63 -12.33 -3.28 -11.08
C LEU A 63 -12.22 -2.20 -10.00
N VAL A 64 -11.89 -2.58 -8.76
CA VAL A 64 -11.64 -1.67 -7.62
C VAL A 64 -10.57 -0.63 -7.97
N GLU A 65 -9.50 -1.08 -8.63
CA GLU A 65 -8.40 -0.19 -9.01
C GLU A 65 -8.72 0.73 -10.18
N SER A 66 -9.81 0.48 -10.90
CA SER A 66 -10.16 1.25 -12.08
C SER A 66 -10.65 2.67 -11.74
N ILE A 67 -10.30 3.63 -12.59
CA ILE A 67 -10.82 5.00 -12.52
C ILE A 67 -12.11 5.20 -13.33
N LYS A 68 -12.58 4.14 -14.02
CA LYS A 68 -13.77 4.24 -14.85
C LYS A 68 -15.05 4.17 -13.98
N PRO A 69 -16.00 5.09 -14.11
CA PRO A 69 -17.23 5.08 -13.30
C PRO A 69 -18.02 3.76 -13.42
N GLU A 70 -18.11 3.20 -14.63
CA GLU A 70 -18.78 1.92 -14.90
C GLU A 70 -18.17 0.74 -14.12
N HIS A 71 -16.84 0.72 -13.97
CA HIS A 71 -16.16 -0.32 -13.21
C HIS A 71 -16.29 -0.10 -11.70
N GLN A 72 -16.27 1.17 -11.26
CA GLN A 72 -16.41 1.52 -9.85
C GLN A 72 -17.79 1.13 -9.32
N ALA A 73 -18.87 1.35 -10.09
CA ALA A 73 -20.21 0.94 -9.70
C ALA A 73 -20.31 -0.58 -9.48
N ILE A 74 -19.78 -1.37 -10.42
CA ILE A 74 -19.73 -2.84 -10.30
C ILE A 74 -18.89 -3.26 -9.09
N ALA A 75 -17.72 -2.63 -8.90
CA ALA A 75 -16.81 -2.96 -7.80
C ALA A 75 -17.48 -2.74 -6.43
N GLN A 76 -18.16 -1.60 -6.24
CA GLN A 76 -18.87 -1.31 -4.99
C GLN A 76 -19.97 -2.32 -4.70
N GLU A 77 -20.78 -2.68 -5.70
CA GLU A 77 -21.84 -3.69 -5.51
C GLU A 77 -21.26 -5.07 -5.18
N VAL A 78 -20.12 -5.45 -5.78
CA VAL A 78 -19.39 -6.69 -5.42
C VAL A 78 -18.87 -6.62 -3.98
N ILE A 79 -18.26 -5.51 -3.57
CA ILE A 79 -17.73 -5.32 -2.21
C ILE A 79 -18.85 -5.44 -1.18
N GLU A 80 -19.96 -4.73 -1.38
CA GLU A 80 -21.13 -4.76 -0.49
C GLU A 80 -21.67 -6.19 -0.30
N LYS A 81 -21.80 -6.95 -1.40
CA LYS A 81 -22.25 -8.35 -1.36
C LYS A 81 -21.23 -9.30 -0.75
N CYS A 82 -19.95 -8.93 -0.73
CA CYS A 82 -18.87 -9.67 -0.08
C CYS A 82 -18.74 -9.37 1.42
N LEU A 83 -19.29 -8.25 1.92
CA LEU A 83 -19.17 -7.85 3.34
C LEU A 83 -19.57 -8.96 4.34
N PRO A 84 -20.67 -9.73 4.15
CA PRO A 84 -21.06 -10.80 5.07
C PRO A 84 -20.02 -11.93 5.20
N TYR A 85 -19.10 -12.05 4.24
CA TYR A 85 -18.05 -13.07 4.21
C TYR A 85 -16.68 -12.50 4.63
N SER A 86 -16.62 -11.23 5.03
CA SER A 86 -15.40 -10.53 5.43
C SER A 86 -15.26 -10.40 6.95
N GLY A 87 -14.12 -9.89 7.41
CA GLY A 87 -13.83 -9.66 8.84
C GLY A 87 -13.19 -10.83 9.58
N ASN A 88 -13.16 -12.03 8.99
CA ASN A 88 -12.58 -13.22 9.64
C ASN A 88 -11.10 -13.45 9.28
N SER A 89 -10.26 -12.43 9.52
CA SER A 89 -8.81 -12.53 9.30
C SER A 89 -8.00 -11.86 10.40
N VAL A 90 -6.69 -12.11 10.41
CA VAL A 90 -5.70 -11.28 11.11
C VAL A 90 -4.98 -10.40 10.09
N ARG A 91 -5.04 -9.07 10.29
CA ARG A 91 -4.45 -8.06 9.42
C ARG A 91 -3.17 -7.54 10.06
N VAL A 92 -2.03 -7.71 9.42
CA VAL A 92 -0.71 -7.28 9.92
C VAL A 92 -0.12 -6.25 8.97
N GLY A 93 0.09 -5.04 9.48
CA GLY A 93 0.83 -4.00 8.80
C GLY A 93 2.32 -4.21 8.99
N ILE A 94 3.10 -4.16 7.92
CA ILE A 94 4.55 -4.34 7.95
C ILE A 94 5.22 -3.11 7.35
N SER A 95 6.00 -2.41 8.17
CA SER A 95 6.76 -1.26 7.75
C SER A 95 8.22 -1.36 8.22
N GLY A 96 9.06 -0.43 7.78
CA GLY A 96 10.49 -0.45 8.06
C GLY A 96 11.29 0.32 7.02
N VAL A 97 12.45 0.80 7.44
CA VAL A 97 13.33 1.64 6.61
C VAL A 97 13.80 0.90 5.34
N PRO A 98 14.12 1.62 4.25
CA PRO A 98 14.74 1.01 3.08
C PRO A 98 15.98 0.19 3.45
N GLY A 99 16.11 -1.02 2.90
CA GLY A 99 17.23 -1.92 3.20
C GLY A 99 17.08 -2.76 4.48
N ALA A 100 16.01 -2.56 5.27
CA ALA A 100 15.72 -3.35 6.47
C ALA A 100 15.41 -4.83 6.20
N GLY A 101 15.27 -5.23 4.94
CA GLY A 101 14.98 -6.61 4.55
C GLY A 101 13.49 -6.96 4.63
N LYS A 102 12.60 -5.99 4.45
CA LYS A 102 11.13 -6.19 4.52
C LYS A 102 10.63 -7.28 3.58
N SER A 103 10.96 -7.23 2.29
CA SER A 103 10.47 -8.23 1.32
C SER A 103 10.96 -9.64 1.66
N THR A 104 12.23 -9.79 2.07
CA THR A 104 12.75 -11.07 2.59
C THR A 104 11.99 -11.51 3.83
N SER A 105 11.67 -10.58 4.73
CA SER A 105 10.93 -10.87 5.96
C SER A 105 9.49 -11.30 5.67
N ILE A 106 8.80 -10.63 4.74
CA ILE A 106 7.44 -11.01 4.31
C ILE A 106 7.44 -12.39 3.67
N ASP A 107 8.44 -12.72 2.87
CA ASP A 107 8.59 -14.04 2.26
C ASP A 107 8.69 -15.13 3.33
N VAL A 108 9.61 -14.98 4.30
CA VAL A 108 9.82 -16.00 5.35
C VAL A 108 8.71 -16.02 6.40
N PHE A 109 8.16 -14.87 6.76
CA PHE A 109 7.00 -14.77 7.66
C PHE A 109 5.78 -15.42 7.01
N GLY A 110 5.56 -15.16 5.72
CA GLY A 110 4.44 -15.69 4.98
C GLY A 110 4.48 -17.21 4.86
N LEU A 111 5.65 -17.78 4.57
CA LEU A 111 5.86 -19.22 4.58
C LEU A 111 5.61 -19.81 5.97
N HIS A 112 6.20 -19.21 7.02
CA HIS A 112 6.05 -19.68 8.39
C HIS A 112 4.58 -19.78 8.83
N VAL A 113 3.78 -18.72 8.58
CA VAL A 113 2.36 -18.74 9.00
C VAL A 113 1.50 -19.71 8.18
N LEU A 114 1.88 -19.96 6.92
CA LEU A 114 1.19 -20.93 6.07
C LEU A 114 1.54 -22.38 6.47
N GLU A 115 2.77 -22.62 6.92
CA GLU A 115 3.24 -23.93 7.39
C GLU A 115 2.67 -24.27 8.78
N GLU A 116 2.79 -23.35 9.75
CA GLU A 116 2.41 -23.60 11.15
C GLU A 116 0.90 -23.55 11.40
N LYS A 117 0.18 -22.65 10.72
CA LYS A 117 -1.26 -22.42 10.96
C LYS A 117 -2.15 -22.80 9.78
N GLY A 118 -1.58 -23.17 8.63
CA GLY A 118 -2.35 -23.42 7.41
C GLY A 118 -3.08 -22.17 6.91
N GLY A 119 -4.24 -22.37 6.27
CA GLY A 119 -5.06 -21.27 5.73
C GLY A 119 -4.50 -20.66 4.44
N LYS A 120 -4.83 -19.39 4.19
CA LYS A 120 -4.42 -18.63 3.00
C LYS A 120 -3.91 -17.23 3.39
N LEU A 121 -2.89 -16.74 2.69
CA LEU A 121 -2.26 -15.46 2.97
C LEU A 121 -2.38 -14.49 1.78
N ALA A 122 -2.92 -13.29 2.01
CA ALA A 122 -2.84 -12.21 1.05
C ALA A 122 -1.76 -11.21 1.47
N VAL A 123 -0.98 -10.70 0.52
CA VAL A 123 0.01 -9.64 0.71
C VAL A 123 -0.36 -8.47 -0.20
N LEU A 124 -0.65 -7.32 0.39
CA LEU A 124 -1.07 -6.10 -0.30
C LEU A 124 -0.04 -5.00 -0.05
N ALA A 125 0.43 -4.33 -1.10
CA ALA A 125 1.39 -3.23 -0.97
C ALA A 125 0.71 -1.86 -1.04
N ILE A 126 1.25 -0.88 -0.33
CA ILE A 126 0.90 0.55 -0.44
C ILE A 126 2.16 1.34 -0.76
N ASP A 127 2.20 1.94 -1.95
CA ASP A 127 3.28 2.80 -2.43
C ASP A 127 2.73 4.20 -2.78
N PRO A 128 3.04 5.25 -2.00
CA PRO A 128 2.65 6.63 -2.34
C PRO A 128 3.20 7.09 -3.70
N SER A 129 4.35 6.57 -4.14
CA SER A 129 4.95 6.95 -5.42
C SER A 129 4.20 6.41 -6.63
N SER A 130 3.25 5.48 -6.41
CA SER A 130 2.35 4.96 -7.45
C SER A 130 1.49 6.04 -8.13
N GLU A 131 1.31 7.20 -7.48
CA GLU A 131 0.72 8.40 -8.08
C GLU A 131 1.43 8.81 -9.38
N ARG A 132 2.77 8.72 -9.40
CA ARG A 132 3.60 9.12 -10.55
C ARG A 132 3.81 7.98 -11.54
N SER A 133 3.97 6.75 -11.06
CA SER A 133 4.31 5.60 -11.90
C SER A 133 3.10 4.92 -12.55
N LYS A 134 1.86 5.30 -12.19
CA LYS A 134 0.60 4.66 -12.61
C LYS A 134 0.51 3.18 -12.23
N GLY A 135 1.17 2.80 -11.13
CA GLY A 135 1.16 1.46 -10.55
C GLY A 135 2.33 0.57 -11.00
N SER A 136 2.65 -0.44 -10.19
CA SER A 136 3.71 -1.41 -10.46
C SER A 136 3.10 -2.74 -10.90
N ILE A 137 3.40 -3.19 -12.13
CA ILE A 137 2.86 -4.46 -12.65
C ILE A 137 3.65 -5.68 -12.11
N LEU A 138 4.95 -5.52 -11.87
CA LEU A 138 5.88 -6.65 -11.63
C LEU A 138 6.87 -6.44 -10.46
N GLY A 139 7.10 -5.21 -10.02
CA GLY A 139 8.28 -4.86 -9.19
C GLY A 139 8.28 -5.44 -7.77
N ASP A 140 7.11 -5.66 -7.18
CA ASP A 140 7.00 -6.19 -5.81
C ASP A 140 6.97 -7.73 -5.77
N LYS A 141 6.48 -8.36 -6.85
CA LYS A 141 6.35 -9.83 -6.91
C LYS A 141 7.69 -10.54 -7.05
N THR A 142 8.70 -9.90 -7.67
CA THR A 142 10.04 -10.48 -7.84
C THR A 142 10.89 -10.47 -6.57
N ARG A 143 10.50 -9.69 -5.54
CA ARG A 143 11.23 -9.60 -4.26
C ARG A 143 10.81 -10.66 -3.23
N MET A 144 9.72 -11.37 -3.50
CA MET A 144 9.13 -12.44 -2.67
C MET A 144 9.11 -13.75 -3.46
N GLU A 145 10.30 -14.31 -3.72
CA GLU A 145 10.49 -15.40 -4.68
C GLU A 145 9.65 -16.65 -4.32
N LYS A 146 9.71 -17.11 -3.07
CA LYS A 146 9.06 -18.36 -2.66
C LYS A 146 7.57 -18.16 -2.44
N LEU A 147 7.19 -17.08 -1.76
CA LEU A 147 5.80 -16.78 -1.46
C LEU A 147 5.02 -16.48 -2.74
N SER A 148 5.62 -15.86 -3.76
CA SER A 148 4.93 -15.49 -5.01
C SER A 148 4.43 -16.67 -5.84
N VAL A 149 4.99 -17.87 -5.64
CA VAL A 149 4.59 -19.12 -6.31
C VAL A 149 3.82 -20.07 -5.40
N HIS A 150 3.62 -19.71 -4.13
CA HIS A 150 2.90 -20.55 -3.18
C HIS A 150 1.39 -20.59 -3.52
N PRO A 151 0.76 -21.77 -3.65
CA PRO A 151 -0.63 -21.89 -4.13
C PRO A 151 -1.67 -21.30 -3.18
N LYS A 152 -1.33 -21.12 -1.89
CA LYS A 152 -2.19 -20.50 -0.88
C LYS A 152 -1.85 -19.03 -0.60
N SER A 153 -0.98 -18.41 -1.41
CA SER A 153 -0.68 -16.99 -1.30
C SER A 153 -1.35 -16.19 -2.43
N PHE A 154 -1.64 -14.93 -2.15
CA PHE A 154 -2.06 -13.95 -3.16
C PHE A 154 -1.32 -12.65 -2.93
N ILE A 155 -0.51 -12.23 -3.89
CA ILE A 155 0.29 -11.00 -3.79
C ILE A 155 -0.26 -9.97 -4.77
N ARG A 156 -0.62 -8.79 -4.25
CA ARG A 156 -1.08 -7.65 -5.04
C ARG A 156 -0.14 -6.45 -4.85
N PRO A 157 0.54 -5.99 -5.91
CA PRO A 157 1.32 -4.74 -5.87
C PRO A 157 0.45 -3.53 -5.56
N SER A 158 1.09 -2.40 -5.23
CA SER A 158 0.36 -1.17 -4.91
C SER A 158 -0.54 -0.73 -6.07
N PRO A 159 -1.83 -0.43 -5.79
CA PRO A 159 -2.72 0.11 -6.79
C PRO A 159 -2.27 1.51 -7.20
N SER A 160 -2.62 1.93 -8.41
CA SER A 160 -2.44 3.31 -8.82
C SER A 160 -3.64 4.16 -8.41
N ALA A 161 -3.39 5.29 -7.76
CA ALA A 161 -4.40 6.34 -7.57
C ALA A 161 -3.72 7.71 -7.63
N GLY A 162 -4.49 8.76 -7.91
CA GLY A 162 -3.97 10.14 -7.96
C GLY A 162 -3.63 10.74 -6.60
N SER A 163 -3.87 10.01 -5.50
CA SER A 163 -3.46 10.39 -4.15
C SER A 163 -3.23 9.17 -3.26
N LEU A 164 -2.40 9.30 -2.22
CA LEU A 164 -2.21 8.28 -1.17
C LEU A 164 -3.54 7.80 -0.55
N GLY A 165 -4.49 8.71 -0.35
CA GLY A 165 -5.83 8.39 0.17
C GLY A 165 -6.56 7.38 -0.73
N GLY A 166 -6.54 7.63 -2.05
CA GLY A 166 -7.13 6.72 -3.04
C GLY A 166 -6.42 5.38 -3.14
N VAL A 167 -5.09 5.33 -3.00
CA VAL A 167 -4.32 4.07 -2.95
C VAL A 167 -4.74 3.25 -1.73
N ALA A 168 -4.81 3.89 -0.57
CA ALA A 168 -5.14 3.24 0.68
C ALA A 168 -6.62 2.80 0.74
N ARG A 169 -7.56 3.59 0.19
CA ARG A 169 -8.96 3.18 0.03
C ARG A 169 -9.10 1.91 -0.80
N LYS A 170 -8.49 1.87 -1.99
CA LYS A 170 -8.50 0.68 -2.87
C LYS A 170 -7.90 -0.55 -2.19
N THR A 171 -6.86 -0.34 -1.39
CA THR A 171 -6.25 -1.41 -0.59
C THR A 171 -7.23 -1.94 0.46
N ARG A 172 -7.91 -1.06 1.20
CA ARG A 172 -8.93 -1.46 2.18
C ARG A 172 -10.10 -2.22 1.55
N GLU A 173 -10.59 -1.77 0.41
CA GLU A 173 -11.62 -2.47 -0.36
C GLU A 173 -11.13 -3.85 -0.82
N THR A 174 -9.85 -3.95 -1.21
CA THR A 174 -9.22 -5.24 -1.57
C THR A 174 -9.11 -6.19 -0.38
N ILE A 175 -8.87 -5.70 0.84
CA ILE A 175 -8.88 -6.53 2.06
C ILE A 175 -10.21 -7.27 2.19
N ILE A 176 -11.35 -6.58 1.99
CA ILE A 176 -12.68 -7.17 2.07
C ILE A 176 -12.84 -8.31 1.06
N LEU A 177 -12.40 -8.11 -0.18
CA LEU A 177 -12.47 -9.13 -1.23
C LEU A 177 -11.57 -10.34 -0.93
N CYS A 178 -10.37 -10.11 -0.38
CA CYS A 178 -9.49 -11.19 0.06
C CYS A 178 -10.13 -11.99 1.20
N GLU A 179 -10.67 -11.33 2.22
CA GLU A 179 -11.34 -12.02 3.33
C GLU A 179 -12.52 -12.86 2.84
N ALA A 180 -13.36 -12.30 1.95
CA ALA A 180 -14.46 -13.02 1.32
C ALA A 180 -14.00 -14.23 0.49
N ALA A 181 -12.78 -14.20 -0.06
CA ALA A 181 -12.16 -15.33 -0.76
C ALA A 181 -11.51 -16.39 0.17
N GLY A 182 -11.70 -16.24 1.48
CA GLY A 182 -11.20 -17.15 2.51
C GLY A 182 -9.72 -16.93 2.85
N PHE A 183 -9.18 -15.73 2.61
CA PHE A 183 -7.87 -15.34 3.14
C PHE A 183 -8.00 -14.94 4.61
N ASP A 184 -7.43 -15.76 5.50
CA ASP A 184 -7.51 -15.60 6.95
C ASP A 184 -6.32 -14.82 7.53
N LYS A 185 -5.31 -14.52 6.70
CA LYS A 185 -4.15 -13.70 7.02
C LYS A 185 -3.95 -12.67 5.93
N ILE A 186 -3.82 -11.40 6.32
CA ILE A 186 -3.63 -10.29 5.40
C ILE A 186 -2.40 -9.50 5.83
N PHE A 187 -1.36 -9.46 5.01
CA PHE A 187 -0.23 -8.57 5.22
C PHE A 187 -0.41 -7.31 4.37
N VAL A 188 -0.18 -6.15 4.99
CA VAL A 188 -0.19 -4.86 4.30
C VAL A 188 1.18 -4.23 4.45
N GLU A 189 1.95 -4.14 3.36
CA GLU A 189 3.30 -3.58 3.37
C GLU A 189 3.31 -2.12 2.91
N THR A 190 4.09 -1.28 3.58
CA THR A 190 4.49 0.03 3.02
C THR A 190 5.70 -0.10 2.10
N VAL A 191 5.58 0.35 0.85
CA VAL A 191 6.69 0.45 -0.09
C VAL A 191 7.24 1.88 -0.11
N GLY A 192 8.57 2.01 -0.07
CA GLY A 192 9.26 3.30 -0.22
C GLY A 192 9.44 4.13 1.07
N VAL A 193 9.70 5.42 0.89
CA VAL A 193 9.84 6.45 1.94
C VAL A 193 8.62 7.36 1.86
N GLY A 194 7.85 7.51 2.95
CA GLY A 194 6.57 8.22 2.87
C GLY A 194 5.87 8.48 4.21
N GLN A 195 4.56 8.75 4.11
CA GLN A 195 3.58 8.80 5.21
C GLN A 195 2.55 7.66 5.05
N SER A 196 2.92 6.57 4.36
CA SER A 196 2.03 5.42 4.15
C SER A 196 1.86 4.58 5.42
N GLU A 197 2.71 4.76 6.43
CA GLU A 197 2.66 4.08 7.72
C GLU A 197 1.34 4.33 8.44
N THR A 198 0.89 5.59 8.48
CA THR A 198 -0.39 5.96 9.09
C THR A 198 -1.58 5.34 8.35
N ALA A 199 -1.51 5.28 7.02
CA ALA A 199 -2.53 4.66 6.19
C ALA A 199 -2.60 3.14 6.42
N VAL A 200 -1.45 2.46 6.51
CA VAL A 200 -1.40 1.03 6.84
C VAL A 200 -1.92 0.79 8.26
N HIS A 201 -1.49 1.56 9.25
CA HIS A 201 -1.94 1.44 10.63
C HIS A 201 -3.47 1.64 10.78
N SER A 202 -4.11 2.42 9.90
CA SER A 202 -5.56 2.64 9.92
C SER A 202 -6.39 1.50 9.30
N MET A 203 -5.77 0.41 8.86
CA MET A 203 -6.48 -0.73 8.24
C MET A 203 -6.03 -2.12 8.72
N VAL A 204 -5.14 -2.19 9.71
CA VAL A 204 -4.59 -3.45 10.23
C VAL A 204 -4.87 -3.63 11.72
N ASP A 205 -4.78 -4.86 12.21
CA ASP A 205 -4.99 -5.19 13.62
C ASP A 205 -3.68 -5.10 14.42
N PHE A 206 -2.55 -5.39 13.77
CA PHE A 206 -1.21 -5.35 14.38
C PHE A 206 -0.25 -4.61 13.45
N PHE A 207 0.51 -3.66 13.95
CA PHE A 207 1.52 -2.92 13.18
C PHE A 207 2.95 -3.30 13.61
N LEU A 208 3.64 -4.03 12.73
CA LEU A 208 5.00 -4.53 12.93
C LEU A 208 6.02 -3.60 12.24
N LEU A 209 6.98 -3.11 13.02
CA LEU A 209 8.06 -2.25 12.52
C LEU A 209 9.38 -3.01 12.44
N ILE A 210 9.93 -3.15 11.23
CA ILE A 210 11.22 -3.79 10.97
C ILE A 210 12.33 -2.75 10.96
N GLN A 211 13.35 -2.95 11.81
CA GLN A 211 14.49 -2.06 11.97
C GLN A 211 15.84 -2.77 11.76
N LEU A 212 16.90 -1.98 11.65
CA LEU A 212 18.28 -2.44 11.55
C LEU A 212 19.11 -1.92 12.72
N ALA A 213 20.15 -2.66 13.07
CA ALA A 213 21.17 -2.19 14.00
C ALA A 213 22.23 -1.32 13.30
N GLY A 214 22.86 -0.41 14.06
CA GLY A 214 24.11 0.21 13.64
C GLY A 214 24.02 1.42 12.71
N THR A 215 22.89 2.15 12.71
CA THR A 215 22.76 3.44 11.99
C THR A 215 23.37 4.64 12.72
N GLY A 216 24.08 4.43 13.83
CA GLY A 216 24.76 5.47 14.62
C GLY A 216 23.82 6.17 15.61
N ASP A 217 22.67 6.63 15.14
CA ASP A 217 21.52 7.06 15.96
C ASP A 217 20.28 6.28 15.50
N GLU A 218 20.00 5.19 16.21
CA GLU A 218 18.96 4.22 15.84
C GLU A 218 17.55 4.81 15.97
N LEU A 219 17.39 5.86 16.79
CA LEU A 219 16.13 6.56 17.02
C LEU A 219 15.90 7.69 16.03
N GLN A 220 16.96 8.38 15.59
CA GLN A 220 16.85 9.54 14.68
C GLN A 220 16.29 9.18 13.29
N GLY A 221 16.39 7.92 12.87
CA GLY A 221 15.82 7.43 11.61
C GLY A 221 14.31 7.20 11.63
N ILE A 222 13.66 7.19 12.80
CA ILE A 222 12.24 6.89 12.94
C ILE A 222 11.51 8.12 13.44
N LYS A 223 10.47 8.53 12.71
CA LYS A 223 9.59 9.61 13.15
C LYS A 223 8.90 9.16 14.44
N ARG A 224 8.90 10.02 15.46
CA ARG A 224 8.21 9.80 16.74
C ARG A 224 6.80 9.20 16.56
N GLY A 225 6.01 9.73 15.63
CA GLY A 225 4.65 9.23 15.36
C GLY A 225 4.58 7.79 14.83
N ILE A 226 5.63 7.28 14.16
CA ILE A 226 5.68 5.89 13.68
C ILE A 226 5.98 4.93 14.84
N MET A 227 6.84 5.32 15.78
CA MET A 227 7.10 4.52 16.97
C MET A 227 5.87 4.38 17.85
N GLU A 228 5.09 5.45 18.00
CA GLU A 228 3.85 5.45 18.79
C GLU A 228 2.78 4.52 18.21
N MET A 229 2.85 4.18 16.91
CA MET A 229 1.93 3.26 16.24
C MET A 229 2.37 1.79 16.29
N ALA A 230 3.58 1.47 16.75
CA ALA A 230 4.11 0.12 16.68
C ALA A 230 3.56 -0.78 17.81
N ASP A 231 2.87 -1.86 17.45
CA ASP A 231 2.48 -2.92 18.40
C ASP A 231 3.65 -3.89 18.67
N GLY A 232 4.62 -3.95 17.76
CA GLY A 232 5.88 -4.66 17.94
C GLY A 232 6.98 -4.14 17.03
N ILE A 233 8.23 -4.21 17.51
CA ILE A 233 9.43 -3.80 16.77
C ILE A 233 10.35 -5.01 16.66
N VAL A 234 10.89 -5.25 15.46
CA VAL A 234 11.80 -6.37 15.21
C VAL A 234 13.09 -5.87 14.56
N ILE A 235 14.23 -6.18 15.17
CA ILE A 235 15.54 -5.82 14.65
C ILE A 235 16.04 -6.96 13.76
N ASN A 236 16.06 -6.74 12.46
CA ASN A 236 16.49 -7.73 11.48
C ASN A 236 18.03 -7.80 11.36
N LYS A 237 18.51 -8.81 10.64
CA LYS A 237 19.93 -9.10 10.41
C LYS A 237 20.71 -9.34 11.71
N ALA A 238 20.04 -9.91 12.72
CA ALA A 238 20.67 -10.32 13.97
C ALA A 238 21.41 -11.66 13.78
N ASP A 239 22.46 -11.63 12.96
CA ASP A 239 23.27 -12.79 12.59
C ASP A 239 24.77 -12.45 12.55
N GLY A 240 25.61 -13.48 12.68
CA GLY A 240 27.07 -13.35 12.71
C GLY A 240 27.57 -12.27 13.67
N ASN A 241 28.40 -11.36 13.16
CA ASN A 241 28.99 -10.27 13.94
C ASN A 241 27.99 -9.14 14.28
N ASN A 242 26.74 -9.23 13.82
CA ASN A 242 25.72 -8.21 14.03
C ASN A 242 24.77 -8.54 15.20
N ILE A 243 24.86 -9.73 15.79
CA ILE A 243 24.00 -10.16 16.91
C ILE A 243 24.06 -9.16 18.08
N GLU A 244 25.26 -8.79 18.54
CA GLU A 244 25.40 -7.89 19.69
C GLU A 244 24.93 -6.48 19.39
N LYS A 245 25.13 -6.00 18.15
CA LYS A 245 24.60 -4.71 17.70
C LYS A 245 23.07 -4.72 17.67
N ALA A 246 22.47 -5.81 17.19
CA ALA A 246 21.01 -5.94 17.16
C ALA A 246 20.39 -6.02 18.55
N LYS A 247 21.04 -6.68 19.50
CA LYS A 247 20.61 -6.71 20.91
C LYS A 247 20.68 -5.33 21.56
N LEU A 248 21.75 -4.58 21.30
CA LEU A 248 21.92 -3.22 21.79
C LEU A 248 20.84 -2.29 21.20
N ALA A 249 20.58 -2.38 19.90
CA ALA A 249 19.48 -1.66 19.25
C ALA A 249 18.12 -2.00 19.86
N ALA A 250 17.86 -3.30 20.08
CA ALA A 250 16.62 -3.73 20.70
C ALA A 250 16.46 -3.16 22.13
N ALA A 251 17.55 -3.08 22.90
CA ALA A 251 17.52 -2.46 24.22
C ALA A 251 17.22 -0.95 24.16
N HIS A 252 17.82 -0.23 23.22
CA HIS A 252 17.52 1.18 22.99
C HIS A 252 16.04 1.41 22.66
N PHE A 253 15.47 0.60 21.76
CA PHE A 253 14.05 0.69 21.42
C PHE A 253 13.13 0.37 22.60
N ARG A 254 13.44 -0.66 23.41
CA ARG A 254 12.66 -0.94 24.64
C ARG A 254 12.67 0.25 25.58
N ASN A 255 13.85 0.84 25.83
CA ASN A 255 13.97 2.00 26.71
C ASN A 255 13.18 3.19 26.18
N ALA A 256 13.22 3.44 24.88
CA ALA A 256 12.46 4.52 24.27
C ALA A 256 10.94 4.29 24.34
N LEU A 257 10.48 3.06 24.15
CA LEU A 257 9.05 2.70 24.25
C LEU A 257 8.48 2.97 25.65
N HIS A 258 9.28 2.82 26.71
CA HIS A 258 8.89 3.15 28.08
C HIS A 258 8.69 4.66 28.33
N LEU A 259 9.16 5.52 27.44
CA LEU A 259 8.96 6.98 27.55
C LEU A 259 7.63 7.45 26.97
N PHE A 260 6.92 6.59 26.23
CA PHE A 260 5.61 6.89 25.65
C PHE A 260 4.48 6.53 26.62
N PRO A 261 3.32 7.21 26.51
CA PRO A 261 2.13 6.80 27.26
C PRO A 261 1.73 5.37 26.90
N ALA A 262 1.07 4.70 27.83
CA ALA A 262 0.53 3.36 27.60
C ALA A 262 -0.46 3.37 26.41
N PRO A 263 -0.37 2.44 25.46
CA PRO A 263 -1.32 2.33 24.36
C PRO A 263 -2.74 2.06 24.86
N GLU A 264 -3.75 2.54 24.13
CA GLU A 264 -5.17 2.31 24.43
C GLU A 264 -5.53 0.82 24.51
N SER A 265 -4.81 -0.02 23.76
CA SER A 265 -4.97 -1.48 23.79
C SER A 265 -4.61 -2.09 25.15
N GLY A 266 -3.80 -1.40 25.96
CA GLY A 266 -3.17 -1.94 27.16
C GLY A 266 -1.97 -2.86 26.88
N TRP A 267 -1.63 -3.10 25.60
CA TRP A 267 -0.48 -3.91 25.22
C TRP A 267 0.80 -3.09 25.36
N THR A 268 1.84 -3.68 25.93
CA THR A 268 3.18 -3.08 25.92
C THR A 268 3.94 -3.60 24.70
N PRO A 269 4.31 -2.73 23.73
CA PRO A 269 5.00 -3.17 22.53
C PRO A 269 6.30 -3.90 22.85
N GLN A 270 6.49 -5.07 22.24
CA GLN A 270 7.69 -5.88 22.45
C GLN A 270 8.74 -5.58 21.38
N VAL A 271 10.01 -5.74 21.76
CA VAL A 271 11.15 -5.58 20.85
C VAL A 271 12.00 -6.85 20.81
N LEU A 272 12.01 -7.49 19.65
CA LEU A 272 12.71 -8.75 19.40
C LEU A 272 13.79 -8.58 18.32
N THR A 273 14.69 -9.54 18.21
CA THR A 273 15.73 -9.58 17.19
C THR A 273 15.61 -10.86 16.38
N TYR A 274 15.86 -10.80 15.07
CA TYR A 274 15.75 -11.95 14.20
C TYR A 274 16.68 -11.84 12.98
N SER A 275 16.83 -12.94 12.25
CA SER A 275 17.45 -12.92 10.93
C SER A 275 16.49 -13.55 9.93
N GLY A 276 15.92 -12.70 9.06
CA GLY A 276 15.09 -13.18 7.96
C GLY A 276 15.86 -14.02 6.94
N PHE A 277 17.17 -13.79 6.77
CA PHE A 277 17.97 -14.55 5.81
C PHE A 277 18.25 -15.98 6.30
N TYR A 278 18.57 -16.14 7.59
CA TYR A 278 18.88 -17.44 8.20
C TYR A 278 17.67 -18.12 8.86
N ASN A 279 16.47 -17.55 8.77
CA ASN A 279 15.24 -18.02 9.44
C ASN A 279 15.38 -18.16 10.97
N ILE A 280 16.12 -17.26 11.61
CA ILE A 280 16.32 -17.27 13.08
C ILE A 280 15.33 -16.29 13.71
N GLY A 281 14.64 -16.70 14.78
CA GLY A 281 13.77 -15.81 15.55
C GLY A 281 12.36 -15.60 14.96
N ILE A 282 12.02 -16.30 13.87
CA ILE A 282 10.74 -16.11 13.16
C ILE A 282 9.56 -16.57 14.01
N LYS A 283 9.70 -17.71 14.70
CA LYS A 283 8.65 -18.27 15.55
C LYS A 283 8.31 -17.33 16.69
N GLU A 284 9.33 -16.78 17.36
CA GLU A 284 9.17 -15.87 18.49
C GLU A 284 8.45 -14.58 18.11
N ILE A 285 8.70 -14.07 16.89
CA ILE A 285 7.96 -12.92 16.34
C ILE A 285 6.48 -13.28 16.18
N TRP A 286 6.16 -14.44 15.63
CA TRP A 286 4.77 -14.83 15.42
C TRP A 286 4.06 -15.20 16.72
N ASP A 287 4.77 -15.77 17.70
CA ASP A 287 4.25 -15.96 19.06
C ASP A 287 3.85 -14.62 19.69
N MET A 288 4.67 -13.56 19.50
CA MET A 288 4.32 -12.19 19.93
C MET A 288 3.08 -11.66 19.21
N VAL A 289 3.01 -11.80 17.88
CA VAL A 289 1.85 -11.32 17.10
C VAL A 289 0.56 -12.03 17.54
N TYR A 290 0.58 -13.35 17.67
CA TYR A 290 -0.61 -14.08 18.13
C TYR A 290 -0.95 -13.78 19.59
N GLY A 291 0.06 -13.63 20.45
CA GLY A 291 -0.13 -13.21 21.84
C GLY A 291 -0.82 -11.84 21.95
N TYR A 292 -0.47 -10.88 21.09
CA TYR A 292 -1.19 -9.63 20.98
C TYR A 292 -2.65 -9.84 20.56
N ILE A 293 -2.88 -10.60 19.48
CA ILE A 293 -4.23 -10.81 18.94
C ILE A 293 -5.15 -11.44 19.98
N ASP A 294 -4.67 -12.42 20.73
CA ASP A 294 -5.41 -13.04 21.82
C ASP A 294 -5.68 -12.05 22.96
N PHE A 295 -4.69 -11.22 23.31
CA PHE A 295 -4.82 -10.19 24.33
C PHE A 295 -5.89 -9.14 23.98
N VAL A 296 -5.85 -8.59 22.77
CA VAL A 296 -6.81 -7.55 22.33
C VAL A 296 -8.20 -8.10 22.02
N LYS A 297 -8.33 -9.38 21.69
CA LYS A 297 -9.64 -10.04 21.60
C LYS A 297 -10.24 -10.22 22.99
N LYS A 298 -9.44 -10.65 23.96
CA LYS A 298 -9.90 -10.89 25.33
C LYS A 298 -10.40 -9.63 26.04
N ASN A 299 -9.78 -8.47 25.76
CA ASN A 299 -10.18 -7.19 26.37
C ASN A 299 -11.17 -6.38 25.51
N GLY A 300 -11.59 -6.90 24.35
CA GLY A 300 -12.55 -6.25 23.45
C GLY A 300 -11.97 -5.14 22.57
N TYR A 301 -10.66 -4.84 22.69
CA TYR A 301 -10.01 -3.80 21.89
C TYR A 301 -9.96 -4.14 20.39
N PHE A 302 -9.92 -5.42 20.03
CA PHE A 302 -9.87 -5.87 18.63
C PHE A 302 -11.05 -5.34 17.81
N ASP A 303 -12.27 -5.55 18.27
CA ASP A 303 -13.48 -5.10 17.57
C ASP A 303 -13.67 -3.59 17.69
N TYR A 304 -13.36 -3.00 18.85
CA TYR A 304 -13.35 -1.55 19.03
C TYR A 304 -12.45 -0.87 18.00
N ARG A 305 -11.22 -1.37 17.83
CA ARG A 305 -10.25 -0.78 16.91
C ARG A 305 -10.71 -0.87 15.47
N ARG A 306 -11.27 -2.00 15.05
CA ARG A 306 -11.83 -2.18 13.70
C ARG A 306 -13.02 -1.26 13.43
N ASN A 307 -13.88 -1.03 14.42
CA ASN A 307 -14.98 -0.07 14.32
C ASN A 307 -14.48 1.37 14.18
N GLU A 308 -13.47 1.76 14.97
CA GLU A 308 -12.85 3.08 14.84
C GLU A 308 -12.17 3.27 13.47
N GLN A 309 -11.52 2.23 12.94
CA GLN A 309 -11.00 2.24 11.59
C GLN A 309 -12.12 2.39 10.55
N ALA A 310 -13.21 1.63 10.67
CA ALA A 310 -14.35 1.76 9.75
C ALA A 310 -14.95 3.17 9.76
N LYS A 311 -15.11 3.77 10.94
CA LYS A 311 -15.53 5.16 11.10
C LYS A 311 -14.56 6.13 10.43
N TYR A 312 -13.26 5.98 10.68
CA TYR A 312 -12.22 6.79 10.04
C TYR A 312 -12.33 6.75 8.51
N TRP A 313 -12.45 5.55 7.94
CA TRP A 313 -12.54 5.37 6.48
C TRP A 313 -13.82 5.91 5.86
N MET A 314 -14.94 5.92 6.59
CA MET A 314 -16.14 6.62 6.17
C MET A 314 -15.88 8.13 6.00
N TYR A 315 -15.27 8.78 7.00
CA TYR A 315 -14.93 10.21 6.91
C TYR A 315 -13.91 10.50 5.82
N GLU A 316 -12.89 9.64 5.67
CA GLU A 316 -11.90 9.81 4.61
C GLU A 316 -12.53 9.70 3.22
N THR A 317 -13.47 8.77 3.03
CA THR A 317 -14.21 8.62 1.77
C THR A 317 -15.07 9.84 1.46
N ILE A 318 -15.73 10.43 2.48
CA ILE A 318 -16.48 11.69 2.32
C ILE A 318 -15.55 12.81 1.87
N ASN A 319 -14.40 12.96 2.53
CA ASN A 319 -13.43 14.01 2.22
C ASN A 319 -12.87 13.86 0.81
N GLU A 320 -12.51 12.63 0.41
CA GLU A 320 -12.02 12.34 -0.94
C GLU A 320 -13.09 12.65 -2.00
N HIS A 321 -14.34 12.21 -1.77
CA HIS A 321 -15.42 12.45 -2.73
C HIS A 321 -15.75 13.94 -2.89
N LEU A 322 -15.79 14.70 -1.79
CA LEU A 322 -16.00 16.15 -1.84
C LEU A 322 -14.86 16.85 -2.57
N ARG A 323 -13.62 16.43 -2.33
CA ARG A 323 -12.43 16.94 -3.01
C ARG A 323 -12.49 16.66 -4.51
N ASP A 324 -12.78 15.42 -4.89
CA ASP A 324 -12.85 15.00 -6.29
C ASP A 324 -14.00 15.71 -7.02
N SER A 325 -15.16 15.86 -6.37
CA SER A 325 -16.30 16.61 -6.92
C SER A 325 -15.95 18.07 -7.20
N PHE A 326 -15.09 18.69 -6.38
CA PHE A 326 -14.62 20.05 -6.61
C PHE A 326 -13.60 20.13 -7.76
N TYR A 327 -12.55 19.31 -7.74
CA TYR A 327 -11.46 19.40 -8.73
C TYR A 327 -11.81 18.80 -10.10
N GLN A 328 -12.82 17.93 -10.18
CA GLN A 328 -13.29 17.38 -11.46
C GLN A 328 -14.41 18.21 -12.10
N ASP A 329 -14.91 19.25 -11.42
CA ASP A 329 -15.85 20.20 -12.04
C ASP A 329 -15.11 20.98 -13.16
N PRO A 330 -15.57 20.91 -14.43
CA PRO A 330 -14.88 21.55 -15.55
C PRO A 330 -14.73 23.06 -15.39
N LEU A 331 -15.74 23.74 -14.83
CA LEU A 331 -15.68 25.19 -14.63
C LEU A 331 -14.63 25.53 -13.55
N ILE A 332 -14.61 24.77 -12.46
CA ILE A 332 -13.64 24.96 -11.39
C ILE A 332 -12.22 24.68 -11.90
N ALA A 333 -12.01 23.62 -12.69
CA ALA A 333 -10.72 23.30 -13.27
C ALA A 333 -10.16 24.44 -14.13
N ASP A 334 -10.99 25.03 -15.01
CA ASP A 334 -10.61 26.18 -15.83
C ASP A 334 -10.29 27.42 -14.97
N MET A 335 -11.12 27.69 -13.96
CA MET A 335 -10.91 28.83 -13.05
C MET A 335 -9.68 28.65 -12.16
N LEU A 336 -9.34 27.40 -11.79
CA LEU A 336 -8.21 27.07 -10.94
C LEU A 336 -6.90 27.56 -11.57
N GLU A 337 -6.70 27.30 -12.88
CA GLU A 337 -5.50 27.71 -13.60
C GLU A 337 -5.33 29.25 -13.62
N ILE A 338 -6.44 29.98 -13.77
CA ILE A 338 -6.44 31.44 -13.73
C ILE A 338 -6.09 31.94 -12.33
N LYS A 339 -6.73 31.37 -11.30
CA LYS A 339 -6.51 31.77 -9.89
C LYS A 339 -5.13 31.41 -9.38
N GLU A 340 -4.55 30.31 -9.83
CA GLU A 340 -3.17 29.95 -9.50
C GLU A 340 -2.20 31.00 -10.04
N LYS A 341 -2.38 31.46 -11.29
CA LYS A 341 -1.57 32.55 -11.86
C LYS A 341 -1.75 33.86 -11.09
N GLU A 342 -2.96 34.21 -10.68
CA GLU A 342 -3.21 35.40 -9.84
C GLU A 342 -2.45 35.32 -8.51
N VAL A 343 -2.40 34.15 -7.86
CA VAL A 343 -1.68 33.94 -6.59
C VAL A 343 -0.17 34.03 -6.79
N LEU A 344 0.36 33.33 -7.80
CA LEU A 344 1.81 33.31 -8.08
C LEU A 344 2.35 34.70 -8.47
N ASN A 345 1.52 35.52 -9.11
CA ASN A 345 1.87 36.89 -9.48
C ASN A 345 1.57 37.93 -8.38
N GLY A 346 1.11 37.50 -7.20
CA GLY A 346 0.80 38.39 -6.07
C GLY A 346 -0.44 39.28 -6.30
N GLN A 347 -1.30 38.95 -7.26
CA GLN A 347 -2.53 39.68 -7.58
C GLN A 347 -3.69 39.30 -6.65
N ALA A 348 -3.60 38.12 -6.01
CA ALA A 348 -4.54 37.67 -5.00
C ALA A 348 -3.82 36.85 -3.91
N THR A 349 -4.34 36.84 -2.69
CA THR A 349 -3.86 35.92 -1.66
C THR A 349 -4.42 34.52 -1.91
N SER A 350 -3.68 33.48 -1.47
CA SER A 350 -4.11 32.08 -1.56
C SER A 350 -5.49 31.84 -0.95
N PHE A 351 -5.78 32.45 0.19
CA PHE A 351 -7.08 32.36 0.86
C PHE A 351 -8.22 33.01 0.06
N THR A 352 -7.97 34.17 -0.57
CA THR A 352 -8.98 34.88 -1.36
C THR A 352 -9.29 34.13 -2.66
N ALA A 353 -8.26 33.63 -3.32
CA ALA A 353 -8.38 32.81 -4.53
C ALA A 353 -9.18 31.52 -4.24
N ALA A 354 -8.82 30.80 -3.18
CA ALA A 354 -9.53 29.59 -2.75
C ALA A 354 -11.00 29.86 -2.41
N LYS A 355 -11.30 30.93 -1.64
CA LYS A 355 -12.67 31.29 -1.30
C LYS A 355 -13.53 31.57 -2.54
N LYS A 356 -12.99 32.31 -3.52
CA LYS A 356 -13.72 32.60 -4.77
C LYS A 356 -14.08 31.33 -5.54
N LEU A 357 -13.16 30.37 -5.63
CA LEU A 357 -13.42 29.09 -6.30
C LEU A 357 -14.50 28.28 -5.55
N LEU A 358 -14.42 28.22 -4.23
CA LEU A 358 -15.41 27.56 -3.38
C LEU A 358 -16.80 28.20 -3.51
N ASP A 359 -16.88 29.54 -3.53
CA ASP A 359 -18.15 30.27 -3.68
C ASP A 359 -18.82 29.93 -5.02
N VAL A 360 -18.04 29.84 -6.11
CA VAL A 360 -18.55 29.43 -7.44
C VAL A 360 -19.09 28.00 -7.39
N TYR A 361 -18.29 27.06 -6.86
CA TYR A 361 -18.66 25.66 -6.74
C TYR A 361 -19.96 25.46 -5.94
N PHE A 362 -20.07 26.08 -4.76
CA PHE A 362 -21.27 25.97 -3.94
C PHE A 362 -22.49 26.65 -4.55
N ASN A 363 -22.31 27.67 -5.40
CA ASN A 363 -23.41 28.29 -6.11
C ASN A 363 -23.90 27.42 -7.29
N GLN A 364 -23.04 26.62 -7.91
CA GLN A 364 -23.46 25.63 -8.91
C GLN A 364 -24.31 24.53 -8.28
N LEU A 365 -23.90 24.00 -7.12
CA LEU A 365 -24.64 22.94 -6.42
C LEU A 365 -26.04 23.35 -5.94
N LYS A 366 -26.31 24.66 -5.82
CA LYS A 366 -27.63 25.20 -5.44
C LYS A 366 -28.61 25.32 -6.61
N LYS A 367 -28.11 25.25 -7.85
CA LYS A 367 -28.93 25.25 -9.06
C LYS A 367 -29.32 23.83 -9.41
#